data_AF-A0A975CV96-F1
#
_entry.id   AF-A0A975CV96-F1
#
_cell.length_a   1.000
_cell.length_b   1.000
_cell.length_c   1.000
_cell.angle_alpha   90.00
_cell.angle_beta   90.00
_cell.angle_gamma   90.00
#
_symmetry.space_group_name_H-M   'P 1'
#
loop_
_entity.id
_entity.type
_entity.pdbx_description
1 polymer ?
#
loop_
_entity_poly.entity_id
_entity_poly.type
_entity_poly.pdbx_seq_one_letter_code
_entity_poly.pdbx_strand_id
1 'polypeptide(L)'
;MTMAKQPSRIREFFRKRLVALKRKPQMIALAVLALAFVYYSFNLSSIANTTALINGPHMGLSSFAVMLLSTLSLVCFLNAFPHRKKAVVPMVILTFVMLAILIFCDYYYDGRIVAALTRAESPIVPTGKNAFVAVTQHVVAVHRILLIIGAALFALLPVYSKLLRKINTSIEVAENKDMGTIDISGEDA
;
A
#
# COMPACT_ATOMS: atom_id res chain seq x y z
N MET A 1 -18.90 -2.97 44.75
CA MET A 1 -19.36 -2.43 43.45
C MET A 1 -18.16 -1.92 42.67
N THR A 2 -17.55 -2.76 41.84
CA THR A 2 -16.45 -2.37 40.95
C THR A 2 -17.02 -2.17 39.55
N MET A 3 -17.08 -0.91 39.10
CA MET A 3 -17.55 -0.54 37.75
C MET A 3 -16.74 -1.28 36.68
N ALA A 4 -17.42 -2.11 35.89
CA ALA A 4 -16.86 -2.68 34.67
C ALA A 4 -16.56 -1.54 33.67
N LYS A 5 -15.27 -1.33 33.40
CA LYS A 5 -14.79 -0.31 32.45
C LYS A 5 -15.21 -0.73 31.04
N GLN A 6 -16.22 -0.10 30.46
CA GLN A 6 -16.59 -0.28 29.05
C GLN A 6 -15.32 -0.21 28.18
N PRO A 7 -15.00 -1.24 27.38
CA PRO A 7 -13.88 -1.15 26.46
C PRO A 7 -14.21 -0.05 25.44
N SER A 8 -13.44 1.03 25.46
CA SER A 8 -13.66 2.20 24.59
C SER A 8 -13.94 1.76 23.14
N ARG A 9 -14.98 2.32 22.51
CA ARG A 9 -15.39 2.08 21.10
C ARG A 9 -14.21 2.07 20.10
N ILE A 10 -13.18 2.87 20.40
CA ILE A 10 -11.91 2.95 19.66
C ILE A 10 -11.13 1.63 19.72
N ARG A 11 -10.95 1.02 20.90
CA ARG A 11 -10.27 -0.27 21.08
C ARG A 11 -10.98 -1.39 20.31
N GLU A 12 -12.32 -1.38 20.30
CA GLU A 12 -13.09 -2.36 19.54
C GLU A 12 -12.92 -2.19 18.02
N PHE A 13 -12.84 -0.96 17.54
CA PHE A 13 -12.55 -0.66 16.14
C PHE A 13 -11.17 -1.17 15.71
N PHE A 14 -10.11 -0.90 16.50
CA PHE A 14 -8.76 -1.42 16.22
C PHE A 14 -8.71 -2.94 16.26
N ARG A 15 -9.41 -3.58 17.22
CA ARG A 15 -9.53 -5.05 17.26
C ARG A 15 -10.18 -5.60 15.99
N LYS A 16 -11.30 -5.03 15.56
CA LYS A 16 -12.00 -5.45 14.33
C LYS A 16 -11.10 -5.31 13.11
N ARG A 17 -10.34 -4.22 13.00
CA ARG A 17 -9.35 -4.00 11.94
C ARG A 17 -8.21 -5.02 11.98
N LEU A 18 -7.66 -5.31 13.15
CA LEU A 18 -6.59 -6.29 13.32
C LEU A 18 -7.07 -7.71 12.98
N VAL A 19 -8.28 -8.09 13.40
CA VAL A 19 -8.92 -9.36 13.04
C VAL A 19 -9.17 -9.46 11.53
N ALA A 20 -9.63 -8.38 10.90
CA ALA A 20 -9.80 -8.33 9.44
C ALA A 20 -8.46 -8.50 8.70
N LEU A 21 -7.40 -7.85 9.19
CA LEU A 21 -6.04 -7.95 8.64
C LEU A 21 -5.47 -9.37 8.80
N LYS A 22 -5.69 -10.00 9.97
CA LYS A 22 -5.33 -11.40 10.23
C LYS A 22 -6.00 -12.37 9.25
N ARG A 23 -7.24 -12.09 8.85
CA ARG A 23 -8.00 -12.90 7.88
C ARG A 23 -7.52 -12.70 6.43
N LYS A 24 -6.96 -11.55 6.08
CA LYS A 24 -6.48 -11.23 4.72
C LYS A 24 -5.11 -10.51 4.75
N PRO A 25 -4.01 -11.23 5.03
CA PRO A 25 -2.66 -10.65 5.12
C PRO A 25 -2.22 -9.91 3.85
N GLN A 26 -2.66 -10.34 2.66
CA GLN A 26 -2.38 -9.66 1.38
C GLN A 26 -2.84 -8.19 1.33
N MET A 27 -3.81 -7.79 2.16
CA MET A 27 -4.30 -6.41 2.18
C MET A 27 -3.23 -5.41 2.64
N ILE A 28 -2.21 -5.86 3.38
CA ILE A 28 -1.10 -5.00 3.80
C ILE A 28 -0.29 -4.57 2.57
N ALA A 29 0.17 -5.54 1.77
CA ALA A 29 0.92 -5.25 0.55
C ALA A 29 0.09 -4.42 -0.44
N LEU A 30 -1.19 -4.77 -0.62
CA LEU A 30 -2.10 -4.00 -1.46
C LEU A 30 -2.25 -2.55 -0.99
N ALA A 31 -2.39 -2.32 0.31
CA ALA A 31 -2.53 -0.97 0.86
C ALA A 31 -1.27 -0.13 0.62
N VAL A 32 -0.08 -0.72 0.75
CA VAL A 32 1.19 -0.04 0.46
C VAL A 32 1.32 0.29 -1.02
N LEU A 33 0.99 -0.65 -1.92
CA LEU A 33 1.00 -0.40 -3.37
C LEU A 33 -0.03 0.65 -3.78
N ALA A 34 -1.22 0.63 -3.17
CA ALA A 34 -2.25 1.63 -3.41
C ALA A 34 -1.81 3.01 -2.90
N LEU A 35 -1.14 3.07 -1.75
CA LEU A 35 -0.57 4.31 -1.23
C LEU A 35 0.53 4.85 -2.15
N ALA A 36 1.41 3.98 -2.66
CA ALA A 36 2.43 4.35 -3.65
C ALA A 36 1.79 4.98 -4.89
N PHE A 37 0.78 4.31 -5.45
CA PHE A 37 0.02 4.79 -6.61
C PHE A 37 -0.63 6.15 -6.35
N VAL A 38 -1.34 6.30 -5.23
CA VAL A 38 -2.04 7.54 -4.90
C VAL A 38 -1.05 8.68 -4.67
N TYR A 39 0.04 8.42 -3.96
CA TYR A 39 1.10 9.40 -3.72
C TYR A 39 1.73 9.90 -5.04
N TYR A 40 2.04 8.99 -5.95
CA TYR A 40 2.55 9.34 -7.28
C TYR A 40 1.50 10.11 -8.10
N SER A 41 0.24 9.67 -8.07
CA SER A 41 -0.88 10.29 -8.80
C SER A 41 -1.16 11.72 -8.36
N PHE A 42 -1.06 12.03 -7.06
CA PHE A 42 -1.24 13.40 -6.56
C PHE A 42 -0.12 14.35 -6.99
N ASN A 43 1.05 13.82 -7.37
CA ASN A 43 2.20 14.61 -7.78
C ASN A 43 2.40 14.62 -9.31
N LEU A 44 1.39 14.20 -10.07
CA LEU A 44 1.47 14.11 -11.53
C LEU A 44 1.82 15.45 -12.18
N SER A 45 1.28 16.56 -11.66
CA SER A 45 1.56 17.91 -12.19
C SER A 45 3.03 18.27 -12.10
N SER A 46 3.68 17.97 -10.97
CA SER A 46 5.12 18.21 -10.79
C SER A 46 5.94 17.35 -11.74
N ILE A 47 5.56 16.07 -11.90
CA ILE A 47 6.22 15.12 -12.82
C ILE A 47 6.05 15.57 -14.28
N ALA A 48 4.86 16.02 -14.67
CA ALA A 48 4.59 16.52 -16.02
C ALA A 48 5.41 17.78 -16.32
N ASN A 49 5.46 18.74 -15.39
CA ASN A 49 6.27 19.95 -15.53
C ASN A 49 7.77 19.63 -15.60
N THR A 50 8.26 18.71 -14.77
CA THR A 50 9.67 18.23 -14.82
C THR A 50 9.99 17.59 -16.16
N THR A 51 9.07 16.76 -16.66
CA THR A 51 9.22 16.09 -17.97
C THR A 51 9.25 17.10 -19.11
N ALA A 52 8.36 18.10 -19.09
CA ALA A 52 8.29 19.14 -20.11
C ALA A 52 9.53 20.04 -20.10
N LEU A 53 10.04 20.36 -18.90
CA LEU A 53 11.24 21.19 -18.73
C LEU A 53 12.51 20.48 -19.22
N ILE A 54 12.72 19.24 -18.77
CA ILE A 54 13.95 18.49 -19.10
C ILE A 54 13.91 17.97 -20.54
N ASN A 55 12.72 17.55 -20.99
CA ASN A 55 12.45 16.97 -22.29
C ASN A 55 13.47 15.87 -22.68
N GLY A 56 13.81 15.01 -21.71
CA GLY A 56 14.80 13.97 -21.89
C GLY A 56 14.27 12.80 -22.73
N PRO A 57 15.14 12.06 -23.45
CA PRO A 57 14.74 10.91 -24.24
C PRO A 57 13.93 9.90 -23.42
N HIS A 58 12.71 9.59 -23.90
CA HIS A 58 11.79 8.63 -23.30
C HIS A 58 11.31 8.96 -21.87
N MET A 59 11.53 10.17 -21.33
CA MET A 59 11.03 10.54 -19.99
C MET A 59 9.50 10.47 -19.92
N GLY A 60 8.80 11.04 -20.90
CA GLY A 60 7.34 10.97 -20.98
C GLY A 60 6.83 9.52 -21.04
N LEU A 61 7.47 8.68 -21.86
CA LEU A 61 7.11 7.26 -21.97
C LEU A 61 7.30 6.52 -20.63
N SER A 62 8.40 6.77 -19.92
CA SER A 62 8.62 6.15 -18.60
C SER A 62 7.60 6.60 -17.56
N SER A 63 7.23 7.88 -17.51
CA SER A 63 6.18 8.36 -16.59
C SER A 63 4.79 7.79 -16.93
N PHE A 64 4.49 7.62 -18.23
CA PHE A 64 3.28 6.98 -18.70
C PHE A 64 3.24 5.49 -18.32
N ALA A 65 4.34 4.78 -18.55
CA ALA A 65 4.49 3.39 -18.17
C ALA A 65 4.32 3.20 -16.65
N VAL A 66 4.86 4.10 -15.83
CA VAL A 66 4.68 4.07 -14.36
C VAL A 66 3.20 4.16 -14.00
N MET A 67 2.46 5.11 -14.55
CA MET A 67 1.03 5.25 -14.26
C MET A 67 0.20 4.04 -14.71
N LEU A 68 0.44 3.57 -15.94
CA LEU A 68 -0.28 2.44 -16.50
C LEU A 68 -0.02 1.16 -15.70
N LEU A 69 1.26 0.83 -15.49
CA LEU A 69 1.66 -0.38 -14.78
C LEU A 69 1.36 -0.32 -13.28
N SER A 70 1.31 0.87 -12.69
CA SER A 70 0.86 1.01 -11.30
C SER A 70 -0.63 0.69 -11.15
N THR A 71 -1.45 1.06 -12.11
CA THR A 71 -2.88 0.71 -12.11
C THR A 71 -3.07 -0.78 -12.39
N LEU A 72 -2.39 -1.31 -13.42
CA LEU A 72 -2.46 -2.72 -13.78
C LEU A 72 -1.91 -3.63 -12.69
N SER A 73 -0.83 -3.26 -12.01
CA SER A 73 -0.27 -4.06 -10.91
C SER A 73 -1.24 -4.20 -9.74
N LEU A 74 -2.03 -3.18 -9.42
CA LEU A 74 -3.11 -3.25 -8.42
C LEU A 74 -4.22 -4.21 -8.85
N VAL A 75 -4.67 -4.11 -10.11
CA VAL A 75 -5.71 -5.00 -10.66
C VAL A 75 -5.22 -6.45 -10.71
N CYS A 76 -3.99 -6.68 -11.16
CA CYS A 76 -3.37 -8.01 -11.16
C CYS A 76 -3.17 -8.55 -9.75
N PHE A 77 -2.80 -7.71 -8.77
CA PHE A 77 -2.69 -8.14 -7.37
C PHE A 77 -4.05 -8.59 -6.83
N LEU A 78 -5.12 -7.83 -7.09
CA LEU A 78 -6.48 -8.21 -6.70
C LEU A 78 -6.91 -9.53 -7.36
N ASN A 79 -6.59 -9.70 -8.65
CA ASN A 79 -6.89 -10.91 -9.42
C ASN A 79 -5.99 -12.10 -9.05
N ALA A 80 -4.80 -11.86 -8.48
CA ALA A 80 -3.93 -12.90 -7.96
C ALA A 80 -4.52 -13.58 -6.72
N PHE A 81 -5.38 -12.88 -5.97
CA PHE A 81 -6.04 -13.39 -4.77
C PHE A 81 -7.58 -13.31 -4.84
N PRO A 82 -8.22 -14.10 -5.73
CA PRO A 82 -9.67 -14.07 -5.90
C PRO A 82 -10.39 -14.48 -4.60
N HIS A 83 -11.56 -13.88 -4.37
CA HIS A 83 -12.32 -14.13 -3.14
C HIS A 83 -12.66 -15.62 -2.98
N ARG A 84 -12.25 -16.21 -1.85
CA ARG A 84 -12.51 -17.62 -1.49
C ARG A 84 -11.86 -18.67 -2.40
N LYS A 85 -10.85 -18.31 -3.20
CA LYS A 85 -10.09 -19.23 -4.05
C LYS A 85 -8.60 -19.18 -3.73
N LYS A 86 -7.85 -20.19 -4.18
CA LYS A 86 -6.39 -20.22 -4.09
C LYS A 86 -5.78 -19.14 -4.99
N ALA A 87 -4.56 -18.71 -4.65
CA ALA A 87 -3.84 -17.70 -5.43
C ALA A 87 -3.57 -18.18 -6.86
N VAL A 88 -3.76 -17.28 -7.83
CA VAL A 88 -3.50 -17.54 -9.25
C VAL A 88 -2.04 -17.24 -9.54
N VAL A 89 -1.21 -18.28 -9.60
CA VAL A 89 0.25 -18.17 -9.75
C VAL A 89 0.66 -17.30 -10.95
N PRO A 90 0.06 -17.42 -12.15
CA PRO A 90 0.40 -16.53 -13.27
C PRO A 90 0.20 -15.05 -12.96
N MET A 91 -0.87 -14.69 -12.24
CA MET A 91 -1.15 -13.30 -11.85
C MET A 91 -0.16 -12.81 -10.79
N VAL A 92 0.27 -13.67 -9.87
CA VAL A 92 1.32 -13.36 -8.90
C VAL A 92 2.63 -13.02 -9.63
N ILE A 93 3.07 -13.88 -10.55
CA ILE A 93 4.29 -13.66 -11.34
C ILE A 93 4.17 -12.36 -12.14
N LEU A 94 3.03 -12.14 -12.79
CA LEU A 94 2.78 -10.93 -13.58
C LEU A 94 2.85 -9.67 -12.72
N THR A 95 2.31 -9.68 -11.50
CA THR A 95 2.46 -8.56 -10.56
C THR A 95 3.92 -8.30 -10.23
N PHE A 96 4.74 -9.32 -9.96
CA PHE A 96 6.18 -9.12 -9.71
C PHE A 96 6.92 -8.56 -10.92
N VAL A 97 6.61 -9.03 -12.13
CA VAL A 97 7.18 -8.49 -13.38
C VAL A 97 6.83 -7.01 -13.52
N MET A 98 5.57 -6.63 -13.29
CA MET A 98 5.16 -5.23 -13.36
C MET A 98 5.86 -4.37 -12.29
N LEU A 99 6.00 -4.86 -11.05
CA LEU A 99 6.74 -4.15 -10.01
C LEU A 99 8.22 -3.94 -10.38
N ALA A 100 8.86 -4.94 -11.01
CA ALA A 100 10.22 -4.81 -11.48
C ALA A 100 10.35 -3.73 -12.58
N ILE A 101 9.42 -3.71 -13.54
CA ILE A 101 9.39 -2.69 -14.59
C ILE A 101 9.17 -1.30 -14.00
N LEU A 102 8.26 -1.16 -13.03
CA LEU A 102 8.02 0.11 -12.34
C LEU A 102 9.28 0.65 -11.67
N ILE A 103 9.98 -0.20 -10.91
CA ILE A 103 11.24 0.17 -10.24
C ILE A 103 12.30 0.58 -11.27
N PHE A 104 12.40 -0.15 -12.40
CA PHE A 104 13.31 0.21 -13.48
C PHE A 104 12.96 1.59 -14.08
N CYS A 105 11.68 1.86 -14.34
CA CYS A 105 11.24 3.15 -14.85
C CYS A 105 11.56 4.30 -13.87
N ASP A 106 11.36 4.10 -12.57
CA ASP A 106 11.72 5.10 -11.55
C ASP A 106 13.23 5.40 -11.55
N TYR A 107 14.08 4.38 -11.62
CA TYR A 107 15.54 4.58 -11.71
C TYR A 107 15.95 5.28 -13.01
N TYR A 108 15.36 4.87 -14.14
CA TYR A 108 15.63 5.51 -15.43
C TYR A 108 15.24 6.99 -15.41
N TYR A 109 14.05 7.31 -14.88
CA TYR A 109 13.53 8.68 -14.80
C TYR A 109 14.39 9.55 -13.87
N ASP A 110 14.75 9.04 -12.69
CA ASP A 110 15.62 9.72 -11.72
C ASP A 110 17.01 10.00 -12.32
N GLY A 111 17.60 9.02 -13.01
CA GLY A 111 18.87 9.19 -13.72
C GLY A 111 18.84 10.30 -14.78
N ARG A 112 17.70 10.50 -15.46
CA ARG A 112 17.52 11.62 -16.40
C ARG A 112 17.42 12.97 -15.69
N ILE A 113 16.79 13.02 -14.52
CA ILE A 113 16.77 14.24 -13.71
C ILE A 113 18.17 14.58 -13.25
N VAL A 114 18.90 13.63 -12.66
CA VAL A 114 20.28 13.85 -12.20
C VAL A 114 21.16 14.34 -13.36
N ALA A 115 21.09 13.69 -14.52
CA ALA A 115 21.84 14.12 -15.70
C ALA A 115 21.48 15.55 -16.14
N ALA A 116 20.22 15.97 -16.00
CA ALA A 116 19.79 17.33 -16.32
C ALA A 116 20.25 18.38 -15.30
N LEU A 117 20.34 18.00 -14.02
CA LEU A 117 20.85 18.85 -12.94
C LEU A 117 22.36 19.05 -13.00
N THR A 118 23.12 18.04 -13.46
CA THR A 118 24.59 18.07 -13.48
C THR A 118 25.18 18.43 -14.85
N ARG A 119 24.37 18.93 -15.79
CA ARG A 119 24.84 19.35 -17.13
C ARG A 119 25.80 20.54 -17.02
N ALA A 120 26.94 20.46 -17.71
CA ALA A 120 28.00 21.47 -17.67
C ALA A 120 27.59 22.80 -18.34
N GLU A 121 26.79 22.75 -19.41
CA GLU A 121 26.52 23.96 -20.22
C GLU A 121 25.34 24.80 -19.73
N SER A 122 24.39 24.22 -18.97
CA SER A 122 23.24 24.92 -18.37
C SER A 122 22.53 23.98 -17.36
N PRO A 123 23.02 23.90 -16.12
CA PRO A 123 22.37 23.07 -15.11
C PRO A 123 21.00 23.65 -14.77
N ILE A 124 19.98 22.80 -14.73
CA ILE A 124 18.67 23.21 -14.23
C ILE A 124 18.80 23.38 -12.71
N VAL A 125 18.72 24.61 -12.22
CA VAL A 125 18.74 24.86 -10.77
C VAL A 125 17.33 24.62 -10.22
N PRO A 126 17.13 23.70 -9.27
CA PRO A 126 15.82 23.35 -8.73
C PRO A 126 15.33 24.38 -7.70
N THR A 127 15.33 25.66 -8.06
CA THR A 127 14.97 26.79 -7.19
C THR A 127 13.99 27.73 -7.89
N GLY A 128 13.15 28.42 -7.12
CA GLY A 128 12.17 29.38 -7.64
C GLY A 128 11.17 28.73 -8.61
N LYS A 129 11.17 29.16 -9.87
CA LYS A 129 10.25 28.66 -10.90
C LYS A 129 10.37 27.15 -11.17
N ASN A 130 11.53 26.54 -10.87
CA ASN A 130 11.81 25.12 -11.14
C ASN A 130 11.74 24.24 -9.87
N ALA A 131 11.16 24.72 -8.77
CA ALA A 131 11.08 23.96 -7.51
C ALA A 131 10.35 22.60 -7.67
N PHE A 132 9.50 22.47 -8.69
CA PHE A 132 8.83 21.21 -9.03
C PHE A 132 9.81 20.07 -9.37
N VAL A 133 11.02 20.37 -9.83
CA VAL A 133 12.05 19.35 -10.13
C VAL A 133 12.51 18.64 -8.86
N ALA A 134 12.78 19.38 -7.78
CA ALA A 134 13.15 18.80 -6.48
C ALA A 134 11.99 17.98 -5.89
N VAL A 135 10.75 18.49 -6.02
CA VAL A 135 9.56 17.76 -5.62
C VAL A 135 9.45 16.44 -6.39
N THR A 136 9.63 16.48 -7.71
CA THR A 136 9.60 15.26 -8.54
C THR A 136 10.67 14.26 -8.14
N GLN A 137 11.91 14.68 -7.88
CA GLN A 137 12.95 13.76 -7.40
C GLN A 137 12.55 13.07 -6.10
N HIS A 138 12.04 13.85 -5.14
CA HIS A 138 11.56 13.30 -3.88
C HIS A 138 10.39 12.32 -4.09
N VAL A 139 9.44 12.68 -4.97
CA VAL A 139 8.28 11.86 -5.28
C VAL A 139 8.69 10.52 -5.89
N VAL A 140 9.58 10.53 -6.89
CA VAL A 140 10.08 9.32 -7.54
C VAL A 140 10.87 8.46 -6.56
N ALA A 141 11.70 9.07 -5.69
CA ALA A 141 12.42 8.34 -4.66
C ALA A 141 11.50 7.66 -3.64
N VAL A 142 10.48 8.37 -3.13
CA VAL A 142 9.51 7.82 -2.18
C VAL A 142 8.66 6.74 -2.85
N HIS A 143 8.18 6.97 -4.07
CA HIS A 143 7.43 5.99 -4.84
C HIS A 143 8.22 4.69 -5.00
N ARG A 144 9.49 4.79 -5.42
CA ARG A 144 10.41 3.65 -5.54
C ARG A 144 10.58 2.89 -4.22
N ILE A 145 10.77 3.58 -3.10
CA ILE A 145 10.88 2.96 -1.77
C ILE A 145 9.58 2.23 -1.41
N LEU A 146 8.42 2.85 -1.64
CA LEU A 146 7.13 2.23 -1.37
C LEU A 146 6.89 0.99 -2.24
N LEU A 147 7.32 1.00 -3.50
CA LEU A 147 7.27 -0.18 -4.38
C LEU A 147 8.15 -1.31 -3.87
N ILE A 148 9.38 -1.01 -3.42
CA ILE A 148 10.30 -2.02 -2.86
C ILE A 148 9.71 -2.61 -1.57
N ILE A 149 9.18 -1.77 -0.68
CA ILE A 149 8.51 -2.23 0.54
C ILE A 149 7.27 -3.07 0.19
N GLY A 150 6.46 -2.62 -0.77
CA GLY A 150 5.29 -3.35 -1.25
C GLY A 150 5.66 -4.72 -1.84
N ALA A 151 6.71 -4.78 -2.65
CA ALA A 151 7.24 -6.02 -3.21
C ALA A 151 7.78 -6.96 -2.12
N ALA A 152 8.50 -6.44 -1.13
CA ALA A 152 8.99 -7.23 0.01
C ALA A 152 7.83 -7.77 0.86
N LEU A 153 6.82 -6.94 1.15
CA LEU A 153 5.59 -7.36 1.83
C LEU A 153 4.77 -8.35 1.00
N PHE A 154 4.86 -8.29 -0.32
CA PHE A 154 4.22 -9.28 -1.16
C PHE A 154 4.97 -10.62 -1.14
N ALA A 155 6.30 -10.58 -1.27
CA ALA A 155 7.16 -11.76 -1.24
C ALA A 155 7.16 -12.47 0.13
N LEU A 156 7.08 -11.71 1.23
CA LEU A 156 7.06 -12.22 2.60
C LEU A 156 5.68 -12.68 3.07
N LEU A 157 4.65 -12.57 2.23
CA LEU A 157 3.29 -13.01 2.53
C LEU A 157 3.16 -14.41 3.14
N PRO A 158 3.84 -15.47 2.63
CA PRO A 158 3.79 -16.78 3.27
C PRO A 158 4.41 -16.82 4.67
N VAL A 159 5.31 -15.89 5.00
CA VAL A 159 6.02 -15.82 6.29
C VAL A 159 5.16 -15.09 7.32
N TYR A 160 4.81 -13.82 7.07
CA TYR A 160 4.06 -13.05 8.08
C TYR A 160 2.60 -13.48 8.19
N SER A 161 2.00 -14.11 7.18
CA SER A 161 0.67 -14.71 7.33
C SER A 161 0.63 -15.78 8.43
N LYS A 162 1.72 -16.55 8.60
CA LYS A 162 1.86 -17.52 9.70
C LYS A 162 2.05 -16.81 11.04
N LEU A 163 2.83 -15.73 11.09
CA LEU A 163 3.05 -14.94 12.30
C LEU A 163 1.76 -14.25 12.78
N LEU A 164 1.02 -13.60 11.88
CA LEU A 164 -0.25 -12.94 12.20
C LEU A 164 -1.30 -13.93 12.71
N ARG A 165 -1.29 -15.18 12.24
CA ARG A 165 -2.18 -16.23 12.73
C ARG A 165 -1.93 -16.58 14.21
N LYS A 166 -0.69 -16.47 14.69
CA LYS A 166 -0.30 -16.76 16.09
C LYS A 166 -0.73 -15.71 17.10
N ILE A 167 -1.09 -14.49 16.67
CA ILE A 167 -1.53 -13.44 17.59
C ILE A 167 -2.90 -13.80 18.19
N ASN A 168 -2.97 -13.96 19.51
CA ASN A 168 -4.23 -14.18 20.23
C ASN A 168 -5.02 -12.87 20.27
N THR A 169 -6.13 -12.85 19.54
CA THR A 169 -7.08 -11.73 19.48
C THR A 169 -8.40 -12.08 20.15
N SER A 170 -8.46 -13.21 20.87
CA SER A 170 -9.60 -13.59 21.68
C SER A 170 -9.72 -12.63 22.86
N ILE A 171 -10.94 -12.17 23.11
CA ILE A 171 -11.30 -11.56 24.37
C ILE A 171 -11.52 -12.72 25.32
N GLU A 172 -10.89 -12.73 26.49
CA GLU A 172 -11.50 -13.41 27.64
C GLU A 172 -12.80 -12.68 27.92
N VAL A 173 -13.89 -13.22 27.39
CA VAL A 173 -15.22 -12.80 27.80
C VAL A 173 -15.26 -13.19 29.27
N ALA A 174 -15.10 -12.20 30.16
CA ALA A 174 -15.44 -12.38 31.56
C ALA A 174 -16.82 -13.02 31.56
N GLU A 175 -16.88 -14.24 32.10
CA GLU A 175 -17.97 -15.20 31.95
C GLU A 175 -19.35 -14.53 32.01
N ASN A 176 -20.29 -15.10 31.25
CA ASN A 176 -21.72 -14.99 31.48
C ASN A 176 -22.08 -15.34 32.95
N LYS A 177 -21.84 -14.42 33.88
CA LYS A 177 -22.34 -14.47 35.26
C LYS A 177 -23.63 -13.67 35.44
N ASP A 178 -24.31 -13.36 34.35
CA ASP A 178 -25.59 -12.65 34.39
C ASP A 178 -26.55 -13.11 33.28
N MET A 179 -26.50 -14.39 32.89
CA MET A 179 -27.75 -15.06 32.53
C MET A 179 -28.43 -15.42 33.85
N GLY A 180 -29.00 -14.41 34.51
CA GLY A 180 -29.99 -14.64 35.54
C GLY A 180 -31.01 -15.62 34.97
N THR A 181 -31.15 -16.75 35.65
CA THR A 181 -32.20 -17.74 35.46
C THR A 181 -33.50 -17.01 35.15
N ILE A 182 -33.95 -17.09 33.89
CA ILE A 182 -35.32 -16.73 33.55
C ILE A 182 -36.16 -17.81 34.21
N ASP A 183 -36.80 -17.46 35.31
CA ASP A 183 -37.76 -18.29 36.01
C ASP A 183 -39.02 -18.41 35.16
N ILE A 184 -39.33 -19.62 34.69
CA ILE A 184 -40.53 -19.94 33.91
C ILE A 184 -41.47 -20.78 34.80
N SER A 185 -41.74 -20.33 36.03
CA SER A 185 -42.65 -21.02 36.96
C SER A 185 -43.93 -20.21 37.24
N GLY A 186 -44.52 -19.58 36.22
CA GLY A 186 -45.66 -18.67 36.46
C GLY A 186 -46.72 -18.51 35.37
N GLU A 187 -46.72 -19.29 34.30
CA GLU A 187 -47.82 -19.24 33.31
C GLU A 187 -48.36 -20.65 33.07
N ASP A 188 -49.17 -21.12 34.02
CA ASP A 188 -50.21 -22.13 33.84
C ASP A 188 -51.24 -21.94 34.99
N ALA A 189 -52.25 -21.09 34.78
CA ALA A 189 -53.56 -21.12 35.44
C ALA A 189 -54.53 -20.12 34.78
#